data_AF-A0A519S793-F1
#
_entry.id   AF-A0A519S793-F1
#
_cell.length_a   1.000
_cell.length_b   1.000
_cell.length_c   1.000
_cell.angle_alpha   90.00
_cell.angle_beta   90.00
_cell.angle_gamma   90.00
#
_symmetry.space_group_name_H-M   'P 1'
#
loop_
_entity.id
_entity.type
_entity.pdbx_description
1 polymer ?
#
loop_
_entity_poly.entity_id
_entity_poly.type
_entity_poly.pdbx_seq_one_letter_code
_entity_poly.pdbx_strand_id
1 'polypeptide(L)' 'SVQHLVFIIGGPYGFDESVYQRANSMLSLSDMTFSHQMVRLFFVEQLYRAFTILKNEPYHHA' A
#
# COMPACT_ATOMS: atom_id res chain seq x y z
N SER A 1 6.13 -10.04 -16.94
CA SER A 1 5.45 -10.67 -15.79
C SER A 1 6.27 -10.40 -14.55
N VAL A 2 5.67 -9.86 -13.48
CA VAL A 2 6.35 -9.62 -12.18
C VAL A 2 5.96 -10.75 -11.25
N GLN A 3 6.95 -11.47 -10.71
CA GLN A 3 6.69 -12.62 -9.82
C GLN A 3 6.53 -12.22 -8.35
N HIS A 4 7.19 -11.13 -7.94
CA HIS A 4 7.16 -10.63 -6.57
C HIS A 4 6.96 -9.12 -6.55
N LEU A 5 6.00 -8.67 -5.75
CA LEU A 5 5.79 -7.26 -5.44
C LEU A 5 5.96 -7.06 -3.94
N VAL A 6 6.85 -6.14 -3.57
CA VAL A 6 7.15 -5.84 -2.16
C VAL A 6 6.73 -4.41 -1.89
N PHE A 7 5.83 -4.25 -0.92
CA PHE A 7 5.46 -2.95 -0.38
C PHE A 7 6.23 -2.70 0.91
N ILE A 8 6.74 -1.49 1.07
CA ILE A 8 7.55 -1.10 2.22
C ILE A 8 6.82 0.04 2.93
N ILE A 9 6.68 -0.05 4.25
CA ILE A 9 6.12 1.00 5.10
C ILE A 9 7.26 1.52 5.98
N GLY A 10 7.48 2.83 5.95
CA GLY A 10 8.59 3.48 6.66
C GLY A 10 8.37 3.49 8.16
N GLY A 11 9.40 3.89 8.90
CA GLY A 11 9.28 4.19 10.33
C GLY A 11 8.78 5.63 10.57
N PRO A 12 8.73 6.08 11.83
CA PRO A 12 8.16 7.38 12.20
C PRO A 12 8.86 8.59 11.57
N TYR A 13 10.08 8.40 11.08
CA TYR A 13 10.88 9.42 10.41
C TYR A 13 10.93 9.24 8.89
N GLY A 14 10.10 8.34 8.33
CA GLY A 14 10.09 8.01 6.91
C GLY A 14 11.17 7.01 6.52
N PHE A 15 11.68 7.15 5.30
CA PHE A 15 12.73 6.31 4.75
C PHE A 15 14.04 7.07 4.56
N ASP A 16 15.14 6.34 4.53
CA ASP A 16 16.41 6.85 4.00
C ASP A 16 16.29 7.15 2.49
N GLU A 17 17.08 8.12 2.01
CA GLU A 17 17.09 8.54 0.60
C GLU A 17 17.34 7.38 -0.36
N SER A 18 18.18 6.42 0.03
CA SER A 18 18.48 5.23 -0.79
C SER A 18 17.24 4.39 -1.09
N VAL A 19 16.24 4.38 -0.21
CA VAL A 19 14.99 3.64 -0.42
C VAL A 19 14.13 4.34 -1.47
N TYR A 20 14.04 5.67 -1.44
CA TYR A 20 13.31 6.44 -2.45
C TYR A 20 13.96 6.26 -3.83
N GLN A 21 15.28 6.33 -3.91
CA GLN A 21 16.02 6.10 -5.16
C GLN A 21 15.85 4.67 -5.69
N ARG A 22 15.75 3.68 -4.81
CA ARG A 22 15.50 2.29 -5.20
C ARG A 22 14.05 2.02 -5.59
N ALA A 23 13.08 2.75 -5.04
CA ALA A 23 11.67 2.45 -5.22
C ALA A 23 11.28 2.47 -6.71
N ASN A 24 10.59 1.41 -7.16
CA ASN A 24 10.09 1.35 -8.53
C ASN A 24 8.90 2.30 -8.74
N SER A 25 8.16 2.60 -7.67
CA SER A 25 7.03 3.52 -7.65
C SER A 25 6.76 3.96 -6.22
N MET A 26 6.16 5.14 -6.05
CA MET A 26 5.67 5.64 -4.77
C MET A 26 4.15 5.68 -4.78
N LEU A 27 3.53 5.29 -3.67
CA LEU A 27 2.08 5.27 -3.50
C LEU A 27 1.72 6.06 -2.24
N SER A 28 0.90 7.10 -2.39
CA SER A 28 0.30 7.81 -1.27
C SER A 28 -1.07 7.23 -0.94
N LEU A 29 -1.34 7.01 0.35
CA LEU A 29 -2.68 6.64 0.83
C LEU A 29 -3.58 7.87 1.03
N SER A 30 -2.99 9.03 1.34
CA SER A 30 -3.66 10.28 1.67
C SER A 30 -2.62 11.40 1.85
N ASP A 31 -3.06 12.66 1.84
CA ASP A 31 -2.26 13.81 2.29
C ASP A 31 -2.13 13.88 3.82
N MET A 32 -2.92 13.08 4.57
CA MET A 32 -2.84 13.00 6.04
C MET A 32 -1.66 12.15 6.52
N THR A 33 -1.11 12.48 7.68
CA THR A 33 -0.11 11.64 8.37
C THR A 33 -0.79 10.58 9.22
N PHE A 34 -0.55 9.30 8.93
CA PHE A 34 -1.08 8.17 9.69
C PHE A 34 0.01 7.50 10.52
N SER A 35 -0.37 6.88 11.65
CA SER A 35 0.53 6.01 12.39
C SER A 35 0.84 4.74 11.59
N HIS A 36 2.04 4.17 11.76
CA HIS A 36 2.44 2.94 11.06
C HIS A 36 1.48 1.76 11.28
N GLN A 37 0.87 1.69 12.47
CA GLN A 37 -0.11 0.67 12.80
C GLN A 37 -1.36 0.80 11.93
N MET A 38 -1.85 2.03 11.71
CA MET A 38 -3.00 2.30 10.85
C MET A 38 -2.68 2.06 9.38
N VAL A 39 -1.52 2.51 8.91
CA VAL A 39 -1.08 2.31 7.50
C VAL A 39 -1.13 0.83 7.12
N ARG A 40 -0.67 -0.07 7.99
CA ARG A 40 -0.73 -1.52 7.73
C ARG A 40 -2.16 -2.01 7.51
N LEU A 41 -3.09 -1.60 8.36
CA LEU A 41 -4.50 -2.02 8.27
C LEU A 41 -5.16 -1.46 7.01
N PHE A 42 -5.03 -0.16 6.76
CA PHE A 42 -5.59 0.49 5.58
C PHE A 42 -5.04 -0.10 4.28
N PHE A 43 -3.72 -0.31 4.24
CA PHE A 43 -3.08 -0.85 3.05
C PHE A 43 -3.52 -2.30 2.75
N VAL A 44 -3.64 -3.15 3.78
CA VAL A 44 -4.12 -4.54 3.60
C VAL A 44 -5.57 -4.56 3.12
N GLU A 45 -6.43 -3.70 3.66
CA GLU A 45 -7.83 -3.59 3.20
C GLU A 45 -7.89 -3.13 1.73
N GLN A 46 -7.09 -2.13 1.35
CA GLN A 46 -7.04 -1.65 -0.03
C GLN A 46 -6.45 -2.68 -0.99
N LEU A 47 -5.52 -3.52 -0.53
CA LEU A 47 -5.02 -4.64 -1.32
C LEU A 47 -6.12 -5.68 -1.52
N TYR A 48 -6.84 -6.04 -0.47
CA TYR A 48 -8.01 -6.93 -0.55
C TYR A 48 -9.04 -6.37 -1.54
N ARG A 49 -9.45 -5.10 -1.40
CA ARG A 49 -10.31 -4.36 -2.35
C ARG A 49 -9.88 -4.53 -3.79
N ALA A 50 -8.60 -4.29 -4.07
CA ALA A 50 -8.05 -4.38 -5.42
C ALA A 50 -8.21 -5.80 -6.00
N PHE A 51 -7.89 -6.84 -5.23
CA PHE A 51 -8.07 -8.22 -5.68
C PHE A 51 -9.54 -8.59 -5.89
N THR A 52 -10.44 -8.16 -5.03
CA THR A 52 -11.88 -8.43 -5.17
C THR A 52 -12.43 -7.79 -6.45
N ILE A 53 -12.04 -6.55 -6.75
CA ILE A 53 -12.37 -5.86 -8.01
C ILE A 53 -11.81 -6.63 -9.22
N LEU A 54 -10.54 -7.04 -9.17
CA LEU A 54 -9.91 -7.79 -10.27
C LEU A 54 -10.58 -9.15 -10.54
N LYS A 55 -11.15 -9.77 -9.51
CA LYS A 55 -11.92 -11.01 -9.61
C LYS A 55 -13.38 -10.82 -10.01
N ASN A 56 -13.85 -9.57 -10.14
CA ASN A 56 -15.26 -9.22 -10.30
C ASN A 56 -16.15 -9.81 -9.18
N GLU A 57 -15.61 -9.92 -7.96
CA GLU A 57 -16.38 -10.31 -6.78
C GLU A 57 -17.10 -9.08 -6.20
N PRO A 58 -18.30 -9.24 -5.63
CA PRO A 58 -19.01 -8.14 -4.99
C PRO A 58 -18.25 -7.69 -3.75
N TYR A 59 -17.85 -6.42 -3.75
CA TYR A 59 -16.96 -5.89 -2.72
C TYR A 59 -17.59 -4.79 -1.85
N HIS A 60 -18.41 -3.91 -2.43
CA HIS A 60 -19.07 -2.82 -1.68
C HIS A 60 -20.55 -2.64 -1.93
N HIS A 61 -21.15 -3.40 -2.85
CA HIS A 61 -22.61 -3.53 -2.96
C HIS A 61 -22.91 -4.98 -3.33
N ALA A 62 -23.77 -5.62 -2.53
CA ALA A 62 -24.53 -6.79 -2.96
C ALA A 62 -25.66 -6.34 -3.89
#